data_AF-A0A945HZ08-F1
#
_entry.id   AF-A0A945HZ08-F1
#
_cell.length_a   1.000
_cell.length_b   1.000
_cell.length_c   1.000
_cell.angle_alpha   90.00
_cell.angle_beta   90.00
_cell.angle_gamma   90.00
#
_symmetry.space_group_name_H-M   'P 1'
#
loop_
_entity.id
_entity.type
_entity.pdbx_description
1 polymer ?
#
loop_
_entity_poly.entity_id
_entity_poly.type
_entity_poly.pdbx_seq_one_letter_code
_entity_poly.pdbx_strand_id
1 'polypeptide(L)' 'TMRISEVAYASGFNDPKYFSTLFKKFYGKTPKEYSETL' A
#
# COMPACT_ATOMS: atom_id res chain seq x y z
N THR A 1 -10.46 -8.00 -5.89
CA THR A 1 -10.01 -6.73 -5.26
C THR A 1 -9.21 -7.04 -4.03
N MET A 2 -7.89 -6.93 -4.09
CA MET A 2 -7.03 -7.09 -2.91
C MET A 2 -7.15 -5.83 -2.05
N ARG A 3 -7.43 -5.96 -0.76
CA ARG A 3 -7.56 -4.79 0.12
C ARG A 3 -6.17 -4.31 0.51
N ILE A 4 -5.90 -3.01 0.34
CA ILE A 4 -4.62 -2.39 0.72
C ILE A 4 -4.30 -2.63 2.20
N SER A 5 -5.32 -2.76 3.06
CA SER A 5 -5.15 -3.13 4.46
C SER A 5 -4.54 -4.52 4.64
N GLU A 6 -4.98 -5.52 3.89
CA GLU A 6 -4.45 -6.89 3.99
C GLU A 6 -2.99 -6.95 3.54
N VAL A 7 -2.65 -6.21 2.48
CA VAL A 7 -1.26 -6.07 2.01
C VAL A 7 -0.39 -5.39 3.06
N ALA A 8 -0.90 -4.33 3.69
CA ALA A 8 -0.20 -3.63 4.76
C ALA A 8 0.09 -4.58 5.93
N TYR A 9 -0.92 -5.31 6.41
CA TYR A 9 -0.76 -6.27 7.50
C TYR A 9 0.20 -7.41 7.15
N ALA A 10 0.09 -7.98 5.95
CA ALA A 10 1.00 -9.03 5.47
C ALA A 10 2.45 -8.55 5.31
N SER A 11 2.63 -7.25 5.06
CA SER A 11 3.95 -6.60 4.95
C SER A 11 4.50 -6.14 6.32
N GLY A 12 3.82 -6.44 7.43
CA GLY A 12 4.25 -6.10 8.79
C GLY A 12 3.82 -4.71 9.29
N PHE A 13 2.93 -4.02 8.58
CA PHE A 13 2.39 -2.74 9.02
C PHE A 13 1.12 -2.92 9.83
N ASN A 14 1.09 -2.36 11.05
CA ASN A 14 -0.12 -2.33 11.88
C ASN A 14 -1.10 -1.21 11.49
N ASP A 15 -0.65 -0.23 10.69
CA ASP A 15 -1.48 0.86 10.20
C ASP A 15 -1.45 0.92 8.65
N PRO A 16 -2.55 0.54 7.99
CA PRO A 16 -2.71 0.64 6.53
C PRO A 16 -2.58 2.06 5.94
N LYS A 17 -2.94 3.10 6.70
CA LYS A 17 -2.78 4.49 6.26
C LYS A 17 -1.31 4.89 6.24
N TYR A 18 -0.58 4.49 7.28
CA TYR A 18 0.86 4.70 7.33
C TYR A 18 1.58 3.95 6.21
N PHE A 19 1.22 2.69 5.97
CA PHE A 19 1.69 1.92 4.81
C PHE A 19 1.48 2.68 3.50
N SER A 20 0.26 3.16 3.25
CA SER A 20 -0.06 3.87 2.01
C SER A 20 0.74 5.17 1.85
N THR A 21 1.00 5.86 2.96
CA THR A 21 1.81 7.10 3.00
C THR A 21 3.26 6.83 2.66
N LEU A 22 3.86 5.81 3.30
CA LEU A 22 5.22 5.39 3.02
C LEU A 22 5.35 4.85 1.60
N PHE A 23 4.43 4.00 1.17
CA PHE A 23 4.44 3.42 -0.17
C PHE A 23 4.43 4.52 -1.23
N LYS A 24 3.58 5.54 -1.09
CA LYS A 24 3.59 6.70 -1.98
C LYS A 24 4.90 7.49 -1.93
N LYS A 25 5.50 7.66 -0.75
CA LYS A 25 6.79 8.33 -0.60
C LYS A 25 7.94 7.57 -1.29
N PHE A 26 7.95 6.25 -1.21
CA PHE A 26 9.01 5.40 -1.77
C PHE A 26 8.83 5.13 -3.27
N TYR A 27 7.61 4.82 -3.72
CA TYR A 27 7.31 4.41 -5.09
C TYR A 27 6.70 5.53 -5.95
N GLY A 28 6.41 6.70 -5.36
CA GLY A 28 5.80 7.84 -6.06
C GLY A 28 4.31 7.67 -6.42
N LYS A 29 3.73 6.50 -6.16
CA LYS A 29 2.33 6.14 -6.46
C LYS A 29 1.67 5.52 -5.25
N THR A 30 0.35 5.65 -5.09
CA THR A 30 -0.35 4.91 -4.04
C THR A 30 -0.34 3.41 -4.33
N PRO A 31 -0.49 2.55 -3.30
CA PRO A 31 -0.60 1.09 -3.49
C PRO A 31 -1.70 0.70 -4.50
N LYS A 32 -2.80 1.46 -4.52
CA LYS A 32 -3.91 1.25 -5.45
C LYS A 32 -3.49 1.56 -6.89
N GLU A 33 -2.93 2.74 -7.13
CA GLU A 33 -2.42 3.13 -8.46
C GLU A 33 -1.35 2.16 -8.96
N TYR A 34 -0.49 1.66 -8.06
CA TYR A 34 0.53 0.68 -8.41
C TYR A 34 -0.09 -0.66 -8.81
N SER A 35 -1.14 -1.12 -8.11
CA SER A 35 -1.84 -2.36 -8.43
C SER A 35 -2.62 -2.34 -9.75
N GLU A 36 -2.97 -1.15 -10.25
CA GLU A 36 -3.65 -0.96 -11.54
C GLU A 36 -2.66 -0.90 -12.72
N THR A 37 -1.37 -0.73 -12.44
CA THR A 37 -0.30 -0.68 -13.47
C THR A 37 0.37 -2.03 -13.74
N LEU A 38 -0.07 -3.09 -13.06
CA LEU A 38 0.34 -4.48 -13.25
C LEU A 38 -0.82 -5.27 -13.88
#